data_AF-A0A7L8S9A0-F1
#
_entry.id   AF-A0A7L8S9A0-F1
#
_cell.length_a   1.000
_cell.length_b   1.000
_cell.length_c   1.000
_cell.angle_alpha   90.00
_cell.angle_beta   90.00
_cell.angle_gamma   90.00
#
_symmetry.space_group_name_H-M   'P 1'
#
loop_
_entity.id
_entity.type
_entity.pdbx_description
1 polymer ?
#
loop_
_entity_poly.entity_id
_entity_poly.type
_entity_poly.pdbx_seq_one_letter_code
_entity_poly.pdbx_strand_id
1 'polypeptide(L)'
;MWKPARPIVITGQALTDEEAWWHEFRNELEELAEGSVDSAWLTMVCRVVYPIAFKDDPRHIAKLAYAVFALERPQLGGATHRARMRRLRSSGRTFCRRTWR
;
A
#
# COMPACT_ATOMS: atom_id res chain seq x y z
N MET A 1 -4.77 -7.19 -23.26
CA MET A 1 -4.59 -5.80 -22.79
C MET A 1 -5.97 -5.37 -22.37
N TRP A 2 -6.16 -5.06 -21.09
CA TRP A 2 -7.48 -4.63 -20.61
C TRP A 2 -7.86 -3.33 -21.32
N LYS A 3 -9.17 -3.14 -21.55
CA LYS A 3 -9.71 -1.92 -22.14
C LYS A 3 -10.97 -1.52 -21.38
N PRO A 4 -11.17 -0.21 -21.12
CA PRO A 4 -12.37 0.24 -20.45
C PRO A 4 -13.59 0.05 -21.36
N ALA A 5 -14.73 -0.32 -20.78
CA ALA A 5 -15.98 -0.53 -21.53
C ALA A 5 -16.51 0.76 -22.17
N ARG A 6 -16.14 1.92 -21.61
CA ARG A 6 -16.42 3.25 -22.14
C ARG A 6 -15.18 4.13 -21.97
N PRO A 7 -14.90 5.05 -22.89
CA PRO A 7 -13.83 6.03 -22.71
C PRO A 7 -14.04 6.82 -21.43
N ILE A 8 -13.02 6.90 -20.59
CA ILE A 8 -13.01 7.76 -19.40
C ILE A 8 -12.54 9.14 -19.85
N VAL A 9 -13.34 10.17 -19.62
CA VAL A 9 -13.03 11.55 -20.01
C VAL A 9 -12.82 12.40 -18.76
N ILE A 10 -11.63 12.94 -18.61
CA ILE A 10 -11.27 13.85 -17.51
C ILE A 10 -10.87 15.19 -18.11
N THR A 11 -11.46 16.28 -17.63
CA THR A 11 -11.18 17.63 -18.12
C THR A 11 -11.32 17.80 -19.65
N GLY A 12 -12.25 17.06 -20.25
CA GLY A 12 -12.50 17.10 -21.70
C GLY A 12 -11.53 16.25 -22.54
N GLN A 13 -10.57 15.57 -21.92
CA GLN A 13 -9.63 14.67 -22.60
C GLN A 13 -9.96 13.22 -22.28
N ALA A 14 -10.03 12.37 -23.32
CA ALA A 14 -10.15 10.92 -23.14
C ALA A 14 -8.82 10.34 -22.66
N LEU A 15 -8.88 9.53 -21.62
CA LEU A 15 -7.74 8.78 -21.10
C LEU A 15 -7.33 7.67 -22.08
N THR A 16 -6.04 7.41 -22.15
CA THR A 16 -5.51 6.19 -22.77
C THR A 16 -5.95 4.95 -22.01
N ASP A 17 -5.85 3.76 -22.61
CA ASP A 17 -6.21 2.49 -21.94
C ASP A 17 -5.41 2.31 -20.62
N GLU A 18 -4.14 2.75 -20.60
CA GLU A 18 -3.29 2.76 -19.40
C GLU A 18 -3.82 3.73 -18.33
N GLU A 19 -4.03 4.99 -18.69
CA GLU A 19 -4.55 6.00 -17.76
C GLU A 19 -5.96 5.64 -17.27
N ALA A 20 -6.77 5.00 -18.10
CA ALA A 20 -8.11 4.54 -17.73
C ALA A 20 -8.02 3.39 -16.72
N TRP A 21 -7.11 2.43 -16.92
CA TRP A 21 -6.87 1.38 -15.93
C TRP A 21 -6.44 2.00 -14.61
N TRP A 22 -5.52 2.96 -14.69
CA TRP A 22 -4.95 3.66 -13.53
C TRP A 22 -6.02 4.35 -12.71
N HIS A 23 -6.91 5.03 -13.41
CA HIS A 23 -8.02 5.73 -12.83
C HIS A 23 -8.98 4.76 -12.11
N GLU A 24 -9.40 3.68 -12.77
CA GLU A 24 -10.33 2.72 -12.15
C GLU A 24 -9.73 1.99 -10.94
N PHE A 25 -8.47 1.56 -11.04
CA PHE A 25 -7.79 0.88 -9.93
C PHE A 25 -7.65 1.80 -8.71
N ARG A 26 -7.20 3.04 -8.92
CA ARG A 26 -7.03 4.00 -7.82
C ARG A 26 -8.36 4.30 -7.16
N ASN A 27 -9.40 4.56 -7.96
CA ASN A 27 -10.71 4.94 -7.43
C ASN A 27 -11.32 3.80 -6.59
N GLU A 28 -11.29 2.56 -7.08
CA GLU A 28 -11.78 1.40 -6.31
C GLU A 28 -10.95 1.18 -5.02
N LEU A 29 -9.62 1.33 -5.09
CA LEU A 29 -8.76 1.14 -3.93
C LEU A 29 -8.95 2.24 -2.87
N GLU A 30 -9.15 3.49 -3.28
CA GLU A 30 -9.47 4.61 -2.40
C GLU A 30 -10.84 4.42 -1.72
N GLU A 31 -11.84 3.97 -2.47
CA GLU A 31 -13.17 3.62 -1.94
C GLU A 31 -13.08 2.50 -0.89
N LEU A 32 -12.36 1.41 -1.19
CA LEU A 32 -12.15 0.30 -0.24
C LEU A 32 -11.34 0.72 1.00
N ALA A 33 -10.42 1.67 0.83
CA ALA A 33 -9.60 2.18 1.91
C ALA A 33 -10.31 3.16 2.83
N GLU A 34 -11.46 3.73 2.45
CA GLU A 34 -12.18 4.78 3.19
C GLU A 34 -11.24 5.94 3.62
N GLY A 35 -10.26 6.28 2.77
CA GLY A 35 -9.26 7.32 3.08
C GLY A 35 -8.22 6.93 4.14
N SER A 36 -8.18 5.67 4.60
CA SER A 36 -7.18 5.16 5.56
C SER A 36 -5.79 4.93 4.97
N VAL A 37 -5.62 5.21 3.69
CA VAL A 37 -4.40 4.98 2.94
C VAL A 37 -3.87 6.31 2.41
N ASP A 38 -2.59 6.55 2.65
CA ASP A 38 -1.90 7.76 2.20
C ASP A 38 -1.66 7.74 0.67
N SER A 39 -1.69 8.92 0.05
CA SER A 39 -1.54 9.08 -1.41
C SER A 39 -0.16 8.65 -1.94
N ALA A 40 0.90 8.76 -1.13
CA ALA A 40 2.23 8.27 -1.46
C ALA A 40 2.27 6.73 -1.47
N TRP A 41 1.62 6.08 -0.51
CA TRP A 41 1.44 4.63 -0.52
C TRP A 41 0.64 4.15 -1.73
N LEU A 42 -0.48 4.81 -2.05
CA LEU A 42 -1.29 4.47 -3.23
C LEU A 42 -0.44 4.57 -4.50
N THR A 43 0.36 5.63 -4.62
CA THR A 43 1.27 5.82 -5.75
C THR A 43 2.31 4.70 -5.85
N MET A 44 2.86 4.24 -4.71
CA MET A 44 3.81 3.13 -4.69
C MET A 44 3.17 1.82 -5.13
N VAL A 45 2.00 1.47 -4.58
CA VAL A 45 1.27 0.25 -4.94
C VAL A 45 0.90 0.25 -6.42
N CYS A 46 0.39 1.37 -6.93
CA CYS A 46 0.07 1.51 -8.36
C CYS A 46 1.29 1.19 -9.25
N ARG A 47 2.49 1.68 -8.89
CA ARG A 47 3.73 1.43 -9.66
C ARG A 47 4.16 -0.03 -9.65
N VAL A 48 3.95 -0.73 -8.54
CA VAL A 48 4.33 -2.14 -8.40
C VAL A 48 3.33 -3.05 -9.10
N VAL A 49 2.03 -2.73 -9.00
CA VAL A 49 0.95 -3.57 -9.52
C VAL A 49 0.81 -3.45 -11.03
N TYR A 50 1.08 -2.28 -11.64
CA TYR A 50 0.92 -2.07 -13.08
C TYR A 50 1.54 -3.14 -13.97
N PRO A 51 2.89 -3.34 -13.90
CA PRO A 51 3.56 -4.19 -14.87
C PRO A 51 3.12 -5.65 -14.74
N ILE A 52 2.55 -6.01 -13.60
CA ILE A 52 2.13 -7.38 -13.27
C ILE A 52 0.70 -7.63 -13.75
N ALA A 53 -0.20 -6.66 -13.58
CA ALA A 53 -1.65 -6.90 -13.64
C ALA A 53 -2.40 -6.06 -14.68
N PHE A 54 -1.72 -5.29 -15.54
CA PHE A 54 -2.38 -4.44 -16.55
C PHE A 54 -3.33 -5.18 -17.50
N LYS A 55 -3.15 -6.48 -17.67
CA LYS A 55 -4.04 -7.28 -18.53
C LYS A 55 -5.35 -7.67 -17.85
N ASP A 56 -5.43 -7.51 -16.53
CA ASP A 56 -6.54 -7.91 -15.70
C ASP A 56 -7.48 -6.73 -15.40
N ASP A 57 -8.65 -7.03 -14.84
CA ASP A 57 -9.62 -6.01 -14.44
C ASP A 57 -9.09 -5.17 -13.25
N PRO A 58 -8.90 -3.85 -13.41
CA PRO A 58 -8.37 -2.97 -12.37
C PRO A 58 -9.16 -3.04 -11.07
N ARG A 59 -10.49 -3.22 -11.12
CA ARG A 59 -11.32 -3.28 -9.90
C ARG A 59 -11.10 -4.58 -9.14
N HIS A 60 -10.94 -5.68 -9.89
CA HIS A 60 -10.60 -6.97 -9.29
C HIS A 60 -9.21 -6.92 -8.63
N ILE A 61 -8.24 -6.31 -9.32
CA ILE A 61 -6.88 -6.16 -8.80
C ILE A 61 -6.85 -5.22 -7.58
N ALA A 62 -7.64 -4.15 -7.55
CA ALA A 62 -7.78 -3.28 -6.37
C ALA A 62 -8.29 -4.05 -5.15
N LYS A 63 -9.29 -4.93 -5.32
CA LYS A 63 -9.79 -5.81 -4.24
C LYS A 63 -8.72 -6.76 -3.72
N LEU A 64 -7.92 -7.35 -4.62
CA LEU A 64 -6.80 -8.21 -4.23
C LEU A 64 -5.72 -7.43 -3.47
N ALA A 65 -5.33 -6.26 -3.98
CA ALA A 65 -4.36 -5.38 -3.33
C ALA A 65 -4.84 -4.94 -1.94
N TYR A 66 -6.12 -4.59 -1.82
CA TYR A 66 -6.73 -4.26 -0.54
C TYR A 66 -6.77 -5.46 0.42
N ALA A 67 -7.13 -6.65 -0.06
CA ALA A 67 -7.15 -7.86 0.77
C ALA A 67 -5.74 -8.20 1.30
N VAL A 68 -4.71 -8.10 0.47
CA VAL A 68 -3.30 -8.26 0.89
C VAL A 68 -2.94 -7.20 1.92
N PHE A 69 -3.29 -5.93 1.70
CA PHE A 69 -3.07 -4.86 2.68
C PHE A 69 -3.81 -5.09 4.01
N ALA A 70 -5.05 -5.55 3.97
CA ALA A 70 -5.86 -5.82 5.16
C ALA A 70 -5.31 -7.02 5.96
N LEU A 71 -4.75 -8.02 5.29
CA LEU A 71 -4.06 -9.15 5.91
C LEU A 71 -2.67 -8.75 6.46
N GLU A 72 -1.96 -7.90 5.72
CA GLU A 72 -0.64 -7.40 6.12
C GLU A 72 -0.70 -6.29 7.14
N ARG A 73 -1.86 -5.65 7.39
CA ARG A 73 -2.05 -4.74 8.52
C ARG A 73 -1.53 -5.47 9.75
N PRO A 74 -0.34 -5.11 10.26
CA PRO A 74 -0.02 -5.46 11.63
C PRO A 74 -1.15 -4.87 12.46
N GLN A 75 -1.29 -5.30 13.70
CA GLN A 75 -1.94 -4.45 14.70
C GLN A 75 -1.14 -3.13 14.80
N LEU A 76 -1.32 -2.21 13.84
CA LEU A 76 -0.88 -0.82 13.84
C LEU A 76 -1.78 -0.01 14.79
N GLY A 77 -2.40 -0.67 15.76
CA GLY A 77 -2.74 -0.06 17.03
C GLY A 77 -1.44 0.38 17.70
N GLY A 78 -1.36 1.66 18.05
CA GLY A 78 -0.17 2.36 18.52
C GLY A 78 0.49 1.87 19.82
N ALA A 79 0.28 0.62 20.25
CA ALA A 79 0.85 0.05 21.46
C ALA A 79 2.16 -0.75 21.21
N THR A 80 2.33 -1.41 20.07
CA THR A 80 3.41 -2.40 19.89
C THR A 80 4.70 -1.82 19.31
N HIS A 81 4.63 -0.72 18.55
CA HIS A 81 5.83 -0.03 18.02
C HIS A 81 6.67 0.61 19.14
N ARG A 82 6.02 1.19 20.17
CA ARG A 82 6.70 1.71 21.37
C ARG A 82 7.35 0.60 22.21
N ALA A 83 6.75 -0.59 22.26
CA ALA A 83 7.30 -1.72 23.01
C ALA A 83 8.58 -2.28 22.36
N ARG A 84 8.65 -2.33 21.03
CA ARG A 84 9.86 -2.78 20.30
C ARG A 84 11.02 -1.78 20.44
N MET A 85 10.74 -0.47 20.39
CA MET A 85 11.72 0.59 20.63
C MET A 85 12.21 0.65 22.10
N ARG A 86 11.34 0.36 23.09
CA ARG A 86 11.76 0.29 24.51
C ARG A 86 12.64 -0.93 24.80
N ARG A 87 12.38 -2.09 24.19
CA ARG A 87 13.22 -3.30 24.37
C ARG A 87 14.63 -3.13 23.81
N LEU A 88 14.80 -2.37 22.72
CA LEU A 88 16.12 -2.07 22.16
C LEU A 88 16.90 -1.05 22.99
N ARG A 89 16.22 -0.14 23.71
CA ARG A 89 16.85 0.80 24.64
C ARG A 89 17.20 0.19 26.01
N SER A 90 16.48 -0.86 26.45
CA SER A 90 16.77 -1.55 27.72
C SER A 90 17.87 -2.61 27.62
N SER A 91 18.20 -3.09 26.42
CA SER A 91 19.29 -4.06 26.21
C SER A 91 20.69 -3.42 26.09
N GLY A 92 20.79 -2.10 26.25
CA GLY A 92 22.04 -1.34 26.18
C GLY A 92 22.74 -1.09 27.52
N ARG A 93 22.42 -1.83 28.59
CA ARG A 93 23.13 -1.72 29.89
C ARG A 93 23.35 -3.08 30.56
N THR A 94 24.19 -3.92 29.96
CA THR A 94 24.99 -4.88 30.73
C THR A 94 26.26 -5.23 29.96
N PHE A 95 27.12 -4.24 29.76
CA PHE A 95 28.52 -4.51 29.45
C PHE A 95 29.37 -3.53 30.26
N CYS A 96 29.76 -3.98 31.47
CA CYS A 96 30.98 -3.60 32.19
C CYS A 96 30.89 -4.16 33.62
N ARG A 97 31.31 -5.41 33.79
CA ARG A 97 31.99 -5.91 34.99
C ARG A 97 32.61 -7.27 34.66
N ARG A 98 33.82 -7.23 34.09
CA ARG A 98 34.77 -8.34 34.24
C ARG A 98 36.07 -7.76 34.77
N THR A 99 36.30 -8.12 36.02
CA THR A 99 37.50 -7.94 36.82
C THR A 99 38.69 -8.56 36.11
N TRP A 100 39.75 -7.77 35.93
CA TRP A 100 41.09 -8.30 35.63
C TRP A 100 41.77 -8.64 36.95
N ARG A 101 42.31 -9.86 37.03
CA ARG A 101 43.26 -10.31 38.04
C ARG A 101 44.51 -10.75 37.30
#